data_AF-A0A537WXA4-F1
#
_entry.id   AF-A0A537WXA4-F1
#
_cell.length_a   1.000
_cell.length_b   1.000
_cell.length_c   1.000
_cell.angle_alpha   90.00
_cell.angle_beta   90.00
_cell.angle_gamma   90.00
#
_symmetry.space_group_name_H-M   'P 1'
#
loop_
_entity.id
_entity.type
_entity.pdbx_description
1 polymer ?
#
loop_
_entity_poly.entity_id
_entity_poly.type
_entity_poly.pdbx_seq_one_letter_code
_entity_poly.pdbx_strand_id
1 'polypeptide(L)'
;MAFLRRALQLFAAVWGACGLVIAATPRWILVGWFDQVPYPDYAYVRVCGIAALSSAALALMISRRLDDVWWWSWAFVLETGLTALVTTLHAVVSVPAGSASWFWWVFAVTNIALVAALVAGIGRAGTEKPIV
;
A
#
# COMPACT_ATOMS: atom_id res chain seq x y z
N MET A 1 16.08 12.09 -7.18
CA MET A 1 14.68 12.36 -7.59
C MET A 1 14.10 11.27 -8.47
N ALA A 2 14.78 10.81 -9.53
CA ALA A 2 14.24 9.78 -10.43
C ALA A 2 13.86 8.47 -9.73
N PHE A 3 14.67 8.02 -8.75
CA PHE A 3 14.39 6.79 -8.01
C PHE A 3 13.12 6.90 -7.16
N LEU A 4 12.98 7.97 -6.36
CA LEU A 4 11.78 8.24 -5.57
C LEU A 4 10.54 8.35 -6.46
N ARG A 5 10.67 8.97 -7.64
CA ARG A 5 9.58 9.04 -8.64
C ARG A 5 9.07 7.67 -9.04
N ARG A 6 9.99 6.74 -9.35
CA ARG A 6 9.63 5.36 -9.72
C ARG A 6 9.02 4.61 -8.55
N ALA A 7 9.53 4.81 -7.33
CA ALA A 7 8.96 4.20 -6.13
C ALA A 7 7.52 4.65 -5.88
N LEU A 8 7.23 5.95 -6.00
CA LEU A 8 5.87 6.50 -5.89
C LEU A 8 4.94 6.00 -6.99
N GLN A 9 5.43 5.90 -8.23
CA GLN A 9 4.65 5.36 -9.35
C GLN A 9 4.35 3.87 -9.16
N LEU A 10 5.31 3.09 -8.64
CA LEU A 10 5.11 1.70 -8.29
C LEU A 10 4.07 1.54 -7.17
N PHE A 11 4.20 2.32 -6.09
CA PHE A 11 3.21 2.39 -5.02
C PHE A 11 1.82 2.67 -5.58
N ALA A 12 1.71 3.69 -6.44
CA ALA A 12 0.43 4.09 -7.01
C ALA A 12 -0.15 3.02 -7.95
N ALA A 13 0.68 2.35 -8.73
CA ALA A 13 0.22 1.26 -9.60
C ALA A 13 -0.33 0.10 -8.78
N VAL A 14 0.41 -0.35 -7.76
CA VAL A 14 0.01 -1.47 -6.89
C VAL A 14 -1.26 -1.11 -6.12
N TRP A 15 -1.27 0.01 -5.39
CA TRP A 15 -2.41 0.38 -4.55
C TRP A 15 -3.61 0.90 -5.34
N GLY A 16 -3.39 1.53 -6.49
CA GLY A 16 -4.47 1.93 -7.39
C GLY A 16 -5.21 0.73 -7.95
N ALA A 17 -4.48 -0.27 -8.45
CA ALA A 17 -5.08 -1.51 -8.96
C ALA A 17 -5.78 -2.31 -7.85
N CYS A 18 -5.11 -2.55 -6.72
CA CYS A 18 -5.69 -3.25 -5.59
C CYS A 18 -6.90 -2.50 -5.02
N GLY A 19 -6.78 -1.20 -4.81
CA GLY A 19 -7.83 -0.34 -4.29
C GLY A 19 -9.08 -0.35 -5.18
N LEU A 20 -8.90 -0.27 -6.49
CA LEU A 20 -9.99 -0.35 -7.47
C LEU A 20 -10.73 -1.70 -7.40
N VAL A 21 -9.99 -2.81 -7.42
CA VAL A 21 -10.58 -4.16 -7.35
C VAL A 21 -11.31 -4.38 -6.03
N ILE A 22 -10.73 -3.93 -4.91
CA ILE A 22 -11.34 -4.01 -3.57
C ILE A 22 -12.58 -3.11 -3.47
N ALA A 23 -12.55 -1.91 -4.04
CA ALA A 23 -13.71 -1.01 -4.04
C ALA A 23 -14.87 -1.56 -4.88
N ALA A 24 -14.58 -2.18 -6.02
CA ALA A 24 -15.58 -2.67 -6.97
C ALA A 24 -16.13 -4.06 -6.60
N THR A 25 -15.27 -5.01 -6.26
CA THR A 25 -15.61 -6.43 -6.14
C THR A 25 -14.91 -7.11 -4.95
N PRO A 26 -15.08 -6.62 -3.71
CA PRO A 26 -14.31 -7.11 -2.55
C PRO A 26 -14.60 -8.58 -2.22
N ARG A 27 -15.86 -9.02 -2.31
CA ARG A 27 -16.23 -10.41 -2.03
C ARG A 27 -15.59 -11.38 -3.02
N TRP A 28 -15.63 -11.05 -4.31
CA TRP A 28 -15.11 -11.91 -5.36
C TRP A 28 -13.60 -12.14 -5.19
N ILE A 29 -12.84 -11.07 -4.93
CA ILE A 29 -11.39 -11.19 -4.75
C ILE A 29 -11.05 -11.87 -3.42
N LEU A 30 -11.64 -11.46 -2.30
CA LEU A 30 -11.27 -11.98 -0.98
C LEU A 30 -11.71 -13.43 -0.76
N VAL A 31 -12.93 -13.78 -1.17
CA VAL A 31 -13.46 -15.14 -0.98
C VAL A 31 -13.07 -16.05 -2.13
N GLY A 32 -13.16 -15.56 -3.37
CA GLY A 32 -12.98 -16.40 -4.55
C GLY A 32 -11.52 -16.71 -4.89
N TRP A 33 -10.58 -15.79 -4.61
CA TRP A 33 -9.16 -15.99 -4.94
C TRP A 33 -8.29 -16.26 -3.71
N PHE A 34 -8.65 -15.66 -2.58
CA PHE A 34 -7.85 -15.71 -1.37
C PHE A 34 -8.47 -16.54 -0.25
N ASP A 35 -9.57 -17.26 -0.53
CA ASP A 35 -10.28 -18.13 0.42
C ASP A 35 -10.44 -17.50 1.81
N GLN A 36 -10.71 -16.20 1.88
CA GLN A 36 -10.97 -15.53 3.16
C GLN A 36 -12.38 -15.86 3.62
N VAL A 37 -12.54 -16.05 4.93
CA VAL A 37 -13.86 -16.18 5.54
C VAL A 37 -14.73 -14.98 5.14
N PRO A 38 -15.96 -15.21 4.65
CA PRO A 38 -16.83 -14.11 4.21
C PRO A 38 -17.13 -13.12 5.32
N TYR A 39 -17.00 -11.82 5.01
CA TYR A 39 -17.41 -10.77 5.93
C TYR A 39 -18.94 -10.73 6.03
N PRO A 40 -19.50 -10.34 7.21
CA PRO A 40 -20.94 -10.08 7.35
C PRO A 40 -21.42 -8.97 6.41
N ASP A 41 -20.58 -7.95 6.20
CA ASP A 41 -20.76 -6.88 5.24
C ASP A 41 -19.41 -6.41 4.68
N TYR A 42 -19.41 -5.93 3.43
CA TYR A 42 -18.20 -5.48 2.73
C TYR A 42 -18.11 -3.95 2.58
N ALA A 43 -19.02 -3.16 3.16
CA ALA A 43 -19.00 -1.70 2.96
C ALA A 43 -17.68 -1.08 3.45
N TYR A 44 -17.21 -1.47 4.64
CA TYR A 44 -15.92 -0.95 5.16
C TYR A 44 -14.73 -1.40 4.31
N VAL A 45 -14.76 -2.62 3.78
CA VAL A 45 -13.73 -3.12 2.85
C VAL A 45 -13.67 -2.26 1.58
N ARG A 46 -14.83 -1.85 1.04
CA ARG A 46 -14.88 -0.93 -0.11
C ARG A 46 -14.33 0.44 0.23
N VAL A 47 -14.63 0.97 1.42
CA VAL A 47 -14.08 2.24 1.91
C VAL A 47 -12.55 2.18 1.96
N CYS A 48 -11.96 1.08 2.45
CA CYS A 48 -10.52 0.88 2.41
C CYS A 48 -9.97 0.84 0.96
N GLY A 49 -10.69 0.22 0.02
CA GLY A 49 -10.33 0.24 -1.40
C GLY A 49 -10.32 1.65 -2.01
N ILE A 50 -11.33 2.47 -1.68
CA ILE A 50 -11.42 3.87 -2.10
C ILE A 50 -10.30 4.72 -1.49
N ALA A 51 -9.99 4.49 -0.21
CA ALA A 51 -8.86 5.15 0.46
C ALA A 51 -7.53 4.82 -0.25
N ALA A 52 -7.28 3.54 -0.55
CA ALA A 52 -6.08 3.11 -1.28
C ALA A 52 -5.99 3.73 -2.69
N LEU A 53 -7.12 3.82 -3.41
CA LEU A 53 -7.18 4.49 -4.71
C LEU A 53 -6.85 5.99 -4.60
N SER A 54 -7.33 6.63 -3.53
CA SER A 54 -7.05 8.04 -3.24
C SER A 54 -5.57 8.26 -2.89
N SER A 55 -4.99 7.40 -2.05
CA SER A 55 -3.54 7.40 -1.74
C SER A 55 -2.70 7.21 -3.00
N ALA A 56 -3.10 6.32 -3.91
CA ALA A 56 -2.43 6.12 -5.20
C ALA A 56 -2.47 7.37 -6.09
N ALA A 57 -3.61 8.05 -6.17
CA ALA A 57 -3.73 9.31 -6.90
C ALA A 57 -2.81 10.41 -6.30
N LEU A 58 -2.79 10.53 -4.97
CA LEU A 58 -1.90 11.46 -4.27
C LEU A 58 -0.42 11.13 -4.53
N ALA A 59 -0.03 9.85 -4.51
CA ALA A 59 1.32 9.43 -4.82
C ALA A 59 1.72 9.79 -6.26
N LEU A 60 0.81 9.66 -7.23
CA LEU A 60 1.04 10.11 -8.60
C LEU A 60 1.22 11.63 -8.68
N MET A 61 0.36 12.41 -8.01
CA MET A 61 0.47 13.87 -7.98
C MET A 61 1.81 14.32 -7.38
N ILE A 62 2.20 13.77 -6.23
CA ILE A 62 3.48 14.04 -5.58
C ILE A 62 4.64 13.61 -6.48
N SER A 63 4.54 12.47 -7.16
CA SER A 63 5.58 12.01 -8.10
C SER A 63 5.86 13.01 -9.22
N ARG A 64 4.88 13.87 -9.58
CA ARG A 64 5.04 14.91 -10.61
C ARG A 64 5.67 16.19 -10.06
N ARG A 65 5.55 16.46 -8.75
CA ARG A 65 6.06 17.67 -8.08
C ARG A 65 7.15 17.41 -7.04
N LEU A 66 7.95 16.36 -7.26
CA LEU A 66 8.99 15.95 -6.31
C LEU A 66 9.99 17.04 -5.96
N ASP A 67 10.29 17.94 -6.88
CA ASP A 67 11.25 19.00 -6.61
C ASP A 67 10.78 19.89 -5.44
N ASP A 68 9.47 20.06 -5.26
CA ASP A 68 8.92 20.93 -4.21
C ASP A 68 8.49 20.16 -2.96
N VAL A 69 8.00 18.93 -3.12
CA VAL A 69 7.27 18.21 -2.06
C VAL A 69 7.76 16.78 -1.82
N TRP A 70 8.99 16.44 -2.20
CA TRP A 70 9.50 15.07 -2.05
C TRP A 70 9.34 14.52 -0.62
N TRP A 71 9.49 15.36 0.42
CA TRP A 71 9.39 14.93 1.81
C TRP A 71 7.97 14.49 2.20
N TRP A 72 6.92 14.91 1.48
CA TRP A 72 5.55 14.41 1.68
C TRP A 72 5.43 12.90 1.43
N SER A 73 6.40 12.31 0.73
CA SER A 73 6.44 10.86 0.48
C SER A 73 6.55 10.04 1.76
N TRP A 74 6.93 10.64 2.90
CA TRP A 74 6.88 9.99 4.21
C TRP A 74 5.48 9.53 4.61
N ALA A 75 4.41 10.19 4.13
CA ALA A 75 3.05 9.74 4.36
C ALA A 75 2.81 8.31 3.84
N PHE A 76 3.35 8.00 2.66
CA PHE A 76 3.22 6.66 2.06
C PHE A 76 4.09 5.63 2.76
N VAL A 77 5.25 6.03 3.30
CA VAL A 77 6.08 5.15 4.14
C VAL A 77 5.33 4.77 5.41
N LEU A 78 4.64 5.73 6.05
CA LEU A 78 3.83 5.44 7.23
C LEU A 78 2.64 4.54 6.89
N GLU A 79 1.89 4.85 5.82
CA GLU A 79 0.74 4.06 5.38
C GLU A 79 1.14 2.61 5.07
N THR A 80 2.15 2.40 4.22
CA THR A 80 2.62 1.04 3.88
C THR A 80 3.33 0.36 5.04
N GLY A 81 4.09 1.09 5.85
CA GLY A 81 4.80 0.55 7.01
C GLY A 81 3.86 0.05 8.09
N LEU A 82 2.84 0.83 8.45
CA LEU A 82 1.83 0.41 9.41
C LEU A 82 0.96 -0.72 8.85
N THR A 83 0.68 -0.70 7.55
CA THR A 83 -0.03 -1.81 6.88
C THR A 83 0.82 -3.10 6.89
N ALA A 84 2.12 -3.03 6.60
CA ALA A 84 3.04 -4.16 6.71
C ALA A 84 3.03 -4.74 8.13
N LEU A 85 3.09 -3.88 9.15
CA LEU A 85 3.09 -4.29 10.55
C LEU A 85 1.80 -5.06 10.89
N VAL A 86 0.64 -4.48 10.61
CA VAL A 86 -0.66 -5.09 10.93
C VAL A 86 -0.85 -6.40 10.18
N THR A 87 -0.53 -6.45 8.88
CA THR A 87 -0.69 -7.65 8.07
C THR A 87 0.26 -8.76 8.48
N THR A 88 1.50 -8.43 8.86
CA THR A 88 2.45 -9.40 9.41
C THR A 88 1.97 -9.97 10.75
N LEU A 89 1.54 -9.10 11.67
CA LEU A 89 1.00 -9.54 12.97
C LEU A 89 -0.24 -10.42 12.78
N HIS A 90 -1.13 -10.05 11.84
CA HIS A 90 -2.31 -10.84 11.55
C HIS A 90 -1.94 -12.23 10.99
N ALA A 91 -1.01 -12.28 10.03
CA ALA A 91 -0.51 -13.52 9.44
C ALA A 91 0.10 -14.48 10.48
N VAL A 92 0.74 -13.94 11.52
CA VAL A 92 1.42 -14.72 12.56
C VAL A 92 0.49 -15.16 13.69
N VAL A 93 -0.41 -14.29 14.13
CA VAL A 93 -1.10 -14.45 15.43
C VAL A 93 -2.59 -14.79 15.29
N SER A 94 -3.25 -14.36 14.21
CA SER A 94 -4.72 -14.23 14.24
C SER A 94 -5.44 -14.59 12.94
N VAL A 95 -4.83 -15.38 12.06
CA VAL A 95 -5.53 -15.88 10.86
C VAL A 95 -6.67 -16.81 11.30
N PRO A 96 -7.94 -16.50 10.98
CA PRO A 96 -9.07 -17.35 11.34
C PRO A 96 -8.98 -18.74 10.68
N ALA A 97 -9.52 -19.76 11.36
CA ALA A 97 -9.64 -21.09 10.78
C ALA A 97 -10.49 -21.04 9.49
N GLY A 98 -9.99 -21.65 8.42
CA GLY A 98 -10.62 -21.62 7.10
C GLY A 98 -10.22 -20.45 6.21
N SER A 99 -9.46 -19.46 6.71
CA SER A 99 -8.86 -18.41 5.88
C SER A 99 -7.48 -18.82 5.37
N ALA A 100 -7.17 -18.50 4.11
CA ALA A 100 -5.82 -18.69 3.59
C ALA A 100 -4.83 -17.67 4.20
N SER A 101 -3.80 -18.17 4.88
CA SER A 101 -2.78 -17.34 5.53
C SER A 101 -1.81 -16.65 4.56
N TRP A 102 -1.60 -17.25 3.37
CA TRP A 102 -0.64 -16.76 2.38
C TRP A 102 -1.03 -15.40 1.80
N PHE A 103 -2.33 -15.08 1.74
CA PHE A 103 -2.82 -13.75 1.34
C PHE A 103 -2.19 -12.64 2.19
N TRP A 104 -2.15 -12.84 3.51
CA TRP A 104 -1.59 -11.88 4.46
C TRP A 104 -0.08 -11.75 4.33
N TRP A 105 0.62 -12.85 4.03
CA TRP A 105 2.05 -12.81 3.71
C TRP A 105 2.35 -12.05 2.41
N VAL A 106 1.55 -12.25 1.37
CA VAL A 106 1.69 -11.48 0.12
C VAL A 106 1.49 -9.98 0.39
N PHE A 107 0.46 -9.62 1.16
CA PHE A 107 0.23 -8.24 1.58
C PHE A 107 1.42 -7.67 2.37
N ALA A 108 1.92 -8.40 3.36
CA ALA A 108 3.04 -8.00 4.20
C ALA A 108 4.32 -7.79 3.38
N VAL A 109 4.72 -8.77 2.58
CA VAL A 109 5.94 -8.71 1.76
C VAL A 109 5.88 -7.59 0.75
N THR A 110 4.74 -7.40 0.08
CA THR A 110 4.54 -6.30 -0.87
C THR A 110 4.73 -4.95 -0.19
N ASN A 111 4.14 -4.76 0.99
CA ASN A 111 4.26 -3.52 1.74
C ASN A 111 5.69 -3.28 2.25
N ILE A 112 6.38 -4.31 2.75
CA ILE A 112 7.78 -4.22 3.17
C ILE A 112 8.67 -3.78 2.00
N ALA A 113 8.47 -4.37 0.81
CA ALA A 113 9.21 -4.01 -0.38
C ALA A 113 8.95 -2.55 -0.81
N LEU A 114 7.70 -2.10 -0.76
CA LEU A 114 7.34 -0.70 -1.05
C LEU A 114 7.94 0.27 -0.05
N VAL A 115 7.90 -0.03 1.25
CA VAL A 115 8.54 0.77 2.31
C VAL A 115 10.04 0.89 2.05
N ALA A 116 10.71 -0.23 1.78
CA ALA A 116 12.15 -0.22 1.50
C ALA A 116 12.48 0.66 0.28
N ALA A 117 11.70 0.55 -0.80
CA ALA A 117 11.87 1.37 -1.99
C ALA A 117 11.62 2.87 -1.72
N LEU A 118 10.58 3.21 -0.96
CA LEU A 118 10.25 4.59 -0.61
C LEU A 118 11.32 5.20 0.30
N VAL A 119 11.73 4.51 1.37
CA VAL A 119 12.78 4.98 2.30
C VAL A 119 14.10 5.17 1.56
N ALA A 120 14.50 4.22 0.71
CA ALA A 120 15.71 4.36 -0.10
C ALA A 120 15.61 5.55 -1.06
N GLY A 121 14.43 5.79 -1.65
CA GLY A 121 14.19 6.93 -2.53
C GLY A 121 14.22 8.27 -1.82
N ILE A 122 13.62 8.36 -0.63
CA ILE A 122 13.62 9.55 0.22
C ILE A 122 15.03 9.85 0.69
N GLY A 123 15.78 8.85 1.15
CA GLY A 123 17.18 9.02 1.57
C GLY A 123 18.05 9.61 0.46
N ARG A 124 17.93 9.10 -0.77
CA ARG A 124 18.62 9.66 -1.94
C ARG A 124 18.12 11.05 -2.32
N ALA A 125 16.81 11.30 -2.23
CA ALA A 125 16.26 12.62 -2.51
C ALA A 125 16.80 13.68 -1.54
N GLY A 126 16.96 13.34 -0.26
CA GLY A 126 17.53 14.23 0.75
C GLY A 126 19.00 14.59 0.48
N THR A 127 19.79 13.69 -0.12
CA THR A 127 21.17 14.01 -0.53
C THR A 127 21.24 14.87 -1.80
N GLU A 128 20.25 14.74 -2.69
CA GLU A 128 20.19 15.53 -3.93
C GLU A 128 19.61 16.93 -3.72
N LYS A 129 18.61 17.06 -2.84
CA LYS A 129 17.93 18.32 -2.51
C LYS A 129 17.60 18.36 -1.01
N PRO A 130 18.51 18.85 -0.16
CA PRO A 130 18.27 19.00 1.27
C PRO A 130 17.02 19.86 1.54
N ILE A 131 16.33 19.58 2.64
CA ILE A 131 15.28 20.48 3.16
C ILE A 131 16.03 21.68 3.75
N VAL A 132 16.00 22.81 3.05
CA VAL A 132 16.54 24.10 3.52
C VAL A 132 15.41 24.90 4.15
#